data_AF-A0ABD1PSV6-F1
#
_entry.id   AF-A0ABD1PSV6-F1
#
_cell.length_a   1.000
_cell.length_b   1.000
_cell.length_c   1.000
_cell.angle_alpha   90.00
_cell.angle_beta   90.00
_cell.angle_gamma   90.00
#
_symmetry.space_group_name_H-M   'P 1'
#
loop_
_entity.id
_entity.type
_entity.pdbx_description
1 polymer ?
#
loop_
_entity_poly.entity_id
_entity_poly.type
_entity_poly.pdbx_seq_one_letter_code
_entity_poly.pdbx_strand_id
1 'polypeptide(L)'
;MDLSNFKCCLILAIFLPFFAGLSASTFISDSIFGSSGSTGRNLLQAKKPCPVNFEFQNYTIITSKCKGPLYPPKLCCPALKDFSCPFVDDLNDLTNDCATTMFSYINLYGKYPPGLFSSECREGKQGLECPVLPPSASESEKSKGCWTVSKPFGGITLVGAFLVLLQFM
;
A
#
# COMPACT_ATOMS: atom_id res chain seq x y z
N MET A 1 -55.68 -32.19 18.58
CA MET A 1 -55.47 -31.54 17.28
C MET A 1 -55.31 -30.04 17.46
N ASP A 2 -54.15 -29.43 17.65
CA ASP A 2 -53.02 -29.67 18.56
C ASP A 2 -52.39 -28.28 18.75
N LEU A 3 -52.08 -27.88 19.99
CA LEU A 3 -51.51 -26.56 20.29
C LEU A 3 -50.16 -26.32 19.56
N SER A 4 -49.50 -27.41 19.15
CA SER A 4 -48.32 -27.43 18.27
C SER A 4 -48.61 -26.92 16.85
N ASN A 5 -49.79 -27.22 16.29
CA ASN A 5 -50.20 -26.74 14.96
C ASN A 5 -50.52 -25.24 14.97
N PHE A 6 -51.08 -24.71 16.06
CA PHE A 6 -51.36 -23.27 16.20
C PHE A 6 -50.06 -22.43 16.26
N LYS A 7 -49.03 -22.96 16.93
CA LYS A 7 -47.71 -22.31 17.04
C LYS A 7 -46.91 -22.39 15.74
N CYS A 8 -46.98 -23.51 15.01
CA CYS A 8 -46.43 -23.63 13.65
C CYS A 8 -47.10 -22.66 12.65
N CYS A 9 -48.42 -22.49 12.73
CA CYS A 9 -49.14 -21.53 11.87
C CYS A 9 -48.75 -20.07 12.16
N LEU A 10 -48.52 -19.71 13.43
CA LEU A 10 -48.10 -18.35 13.81
C LEU A 10 -46.67 -18.03 13.35
N ILE A 11 -45.77 -19.01 13.40
CA ILE A 11 -44.38 -18.86 12.90
C ILE A 11 -44.37 -18.73 11.37
N LEU A 12 -45.14 -19.53 10.64
CA LEU A 12 -45.26 -19.43 9.18
C LEU A 12 -45.88 -18.09 8.74
N ALA A 13 -46.87 -17.57 9.48
CA ALA A 13 -47.51 -16.28 9.15
C ALA A 13 -46.58 -15.07 9.34
N ILE A 14 -45.60 -15.13 10.24
CA ILE A 14 -44.66 -14.02 10.52
C ILE A 14 -43.42 -14.08 9.61
N PHE A 15 -42.99 -15.26 9.15
CA PHE A 15 -41.81 -15.40 8.28
C PHE A 15 -42.12 -15.38 6.76
N LEU A 16 -43.37 -15.52 6.33
CA LEU A 16 -43.73 -15.47 4.91
C LEU A 16 -43.62 -14.09 4.20
N PRO A 17 -43.66 -12.91 4.85
CA PRO A 17 -43.45 -11.65 4.15
C PRO A 17 -41.96 -11.30 3.97
N PHE A 18 -41.01 -12.09 4.50
CA PHE A 18 -39.58 -11.84 4.31
C PHE A 18 -39.02 -12.39 2.99
N PHE A 19 -39.76 -13.23 2.25
CA PHE A 19 -39.30 -13.82 0.98
C PHE A 19 -40.09 -13.36 -0.27
N ALA A 20 -41.06 -12.46 -0.13
CA ALA A 20 -41.88 -11.94 -1.25
C ALA A 20 -41.46 -10.53 -1.70
N GLY A 21 -40.17 -10.19 -1.60
CA GLY A 21 -39.61 -8.89 -1.98
C GLY A 21 -38.64 -8.93 -3.18
N LEU A 22 -38.56 -10.03 -3.93
CA LEU A 22 -37.72 -10.13 -5.13
C LEU A 22 -38.58 -10.42 -6.36
N SER A 23 -39.25 -9.39 -6.88
CA SER A 23 -39.55 -9.18 -8.31
C SER A 23 -40.50 -7.99 -8.48
N ALA A 24 -39.96 -6.78 -8.42
CA ALA A 24 -40.60 -5.61 -9.02
C ALA A 24 -39.51 -4.86 -9.81
N SER A 25 -39.53 -5.01 -11.13
CA SER A 25 -38.74 -4.17 -12.02
C SER A 25 -39.36 -2.78 -12.06
N THR A 26 -38.87 -1.86 -11.23
CA THR A 26 -39.05 -0.44 -11.51
C THR A 26 -38.18 -0.10 -12.72
N PHE A 27 -38.82 0.09 -13.87
CA PHE A 27 -38.23 0.82 -14.98
C PHE A 27 -37.86 2.21 -14.46
N ILE A 28 -36.57 2.44 -14.22
CA ILE A 28 -36.04 3.77 -13.93
C ILE A 28 -35.89 4.48 -15.27
N SER A 29 -36.54 5.64 -15.36
CA SER A 29 -36.61 6.49 -16.54
C SER A 29 -35.23 6.87 -17.08
N ASP A 30 -35.17 6.88 -18.40
CA ASP A 30 -34.11 7.43 -19.22
C ASP A 30 -33.80 8.90 -18.87
N SER A 31 -32.56 9.29 -19.15
CA SER A 31 -31.93 10.62 -19.07
C SER A 31 -31.16 11.01 -17.80
N ILE A 32 -29.93 11.49 -18.06
CA ILE A 32 -28.89 11.99 -17.16
C ILE A 32 -27.92 10.92 -16.60
N PHE A 33 -27.50 9.97 -17.43
CA PHE A 33 -26.07 9.64 -17.44
C PHE A 33 -25.36 10.74 -18.24
N GLY A 34 -24.92 11.80 -17.56
CA GLY A 34 -23.77 12.55 -18.05
C GLY A 34 -22.68 11.53 -18.31
N SER A 35 -22.15 11.52 -19.54
CA SER A 35 -21.11 10.62 -20.03
C SER A 35 -19.94 10.57 -19.05
N SER A 36 -20.06 9.70 -18.06
CA SER A 36 -18.97 9.33 -17.17
C SER A 36 -18.32 8.19 -17.93
N GLY A 37 -17.49 8.57 -18.89
CA GLY A 37 -16.70 7.66 -19.69
C GLY A 37 -16.06 6.63 -18.76
N SER A 38 -16.60 5.42 -18.78
CA SER A 38 -16.03 4.24 -18.15
C SER A 38 -14.79 3.84 -18.92
N THR A 39 -13.75 4.66 -18.80
CA THR A 39 -12.34 4.38 -19.10
C THR A 39 -11.55 5.37 -18.25
N GLY A 40 -11.69 5.26 -16.94
CA GLY A 40 -10.71 5.81 -16.02
C GLY A 40 -9.45 4.98 -16.17
N ARG A 41 -8.62 5.29 -17.16
CA ARG A 41 -7.19 4.93 -17.11
C ARG A 41 -6.76 5.29 -15.70
N ASN A 42 -6.29 4.32 -14.90
CA ASN A 42 -5.53 4.67 -13.71
C ASN A 42 -4.46 5.62 -14.24
N LEU A 43 -4.59 6.91 -13.92
CA LEU A 43 -3.52 7.84 -14.18
C LEU A 43 -2.32 7.20 -13.48
N LEU A 44 -1.21 7.02 -14.21
CA LEU A 44 0.09 6.99 -13.56
C LEU A 44 -0.01 8.11 -12.53
N GLN A 45 -0.07 7.79 -11.24
CA GLN A 45 -0.20 8.81 -10.22
C GLN A 45 0.90 9.80 -10.54
N ALA A 46 0.51 11.02 -10.93
CA ALA A 46 1.44 11.99 -11.46
C ALA A 46 2.34 12.43 -10.30
N LYS A 47 3.40 11.66 -10.12
CA LYS A 47 4.44 11.89 -9.13
C LYS A 47 5.18 13.14 -9.55
N LYS A 48 5.65 13.90 -8.57
CA LYS A 48 6.52 15.04 -8.84
C LYS A 48 7.80 14.51 -9.49
N PRO A 49 8.37 15.25 -10.45
CA PRO A 49 9.66 14.88 -11.02
C PRO A 49 10.72 14.88 -9.92
N CYS A 50 11.63 13.92 -9.99
CA CYS A 50 12.73 13.81 -9.06
C CYS A 50 13.64 15.05 -9.12
N PRO A 51 13.95 15.70 -7.98
CA PRO A 51 14.89 16.82 -7.95
C PRO A 51 16.35 16.38 -8.21
N VAL A 52 16.66 15.09 -8.02
CA VAL A 52 17.98 14.52 -8.27
C VAL A 52 18.10 14.07 -9.72
N ASN A 53 19.15 14.53 -10.40
CA ASN A 53 19.40 14.17 -11.79
C ASN A 53 20.15 12.83 -11.91
N PHE A 54 19.41 11.73 -11.84
CA PHE A 54 20.00 10.38 -11.90
C PHE A 54 20.70 10.07 -13.24
N GLU A 55 20.38 10.74 -14.33
CA GLU A 55 21.00 10.47 -15.64
C GLU A 55 22.53 10.57 -15.63
N PHE A 56 23.08 11.54 -14.90
CA PHE A 56 24.52 11.84 -14.90
C PHE A 56 25.25 11.32 -13.66
N GLN A 57 24.63 10.44 -12.88
CA GLN A 57 25.25 9.85 -11.70
C GLN A 57 26.32 8.82 -12.07
N ASN A 58 27.25 8.54 -11.15
CA ASN A 58 28.31 7.57 -11.39
C ASN A 58 27.82 6.14 -11.09
N TYR A 59 27.40 5.43 -12.14
CA TYR A 59 26.94 4.04 -12.07
C TYR A 59 28.07 3.01 -11.94
N THR A 60 29.35 3.43 -11.97
CA THR A 60 30.49 2.52 -11.83
C THR A 60 30.51 1.85 -10.46
N ILE A 61 30.01 2.50 -9.42
CA ILE A 61 29.93 1.92 -8.07
C ILE A 61 29.11 0.62 -8.04
N ILE A 62 28.02 0.55 -8.82
CA ILE A 62 27.20 -0.66 -8.96
C ILE A 62 27.80 -1.59 -10.00
N THR A 63 28.04 -1.09 -11.22
CA THR A 63 28.41 -1.92 -12.38
C THR A 63 29.79 -2.56 -12.29
N SER A 64 30.70 -2.00 -11.49
CA SER A 64 32.02 -2.62 -11.26
C SER A 64 31.96 -3.83 -10.31
N LYS A 65 30.97 -3.88 -9.41
CA LYS A 65 30.84 -4.90 -8.35
C LYS A 65 29.75 -5.92 -8.66
N CYS A 66 28.59 -5.46 -9.11
CA CYS A 66 27.43 -6.30 -9.41
C CYS A 66 27.47 -6.76 -10.86
N LYS A 67 28.03 -7.95 -11.12
CA LYS A 67 28.18 -8.50 -12.47
C LYS A 67 27.34 -9.76 -12.68
N GLY A 68 26.76 -9.86 -13.88
CA GLY A 68 26.06 -11.05 -14.34
C GLY A 68 27.01 -12.19 -14.68
N PRO A 69 26.48 -13.40 -14.92
CA PRO A 69 25.06 -13.72 -15.01
C PRO A 69 24.37 -14.00 -13.66
N LEU A 70 25.15 -14.27 -12.61
CA LEU A 70 24.61 -14.73 -11.32
C LEU A 70 24.22 -13.60 -10.36
N TYR A 71 24.70 -12.37 -10.59
CA TYR A 71 24.39 -11.18 -9.77
C TYR A 71 24.44 -11.45 -8.25
N PRO A 72 25.62 -11.81 -7.71
CA PRO A 72 25.73 -12.24 -6.32
C PRO A 72 25.26 -11.15 -5.33
N PRO A 73 24.24 -11.40 -4.50
CA PRO A 73 23.65 -10.38 -3.60
C PRO A 73 24.66 -9.77 -2.63
N LYS A 74 25.62 -10.58 -2.17
CA LYS A 74 26.72 -10.15 -1.28
C LYS A 74 27.59 -9.04 -1.87
N LEU A 75 27.62 -8.88 -3.20
CA LEU A 75 28.33 -7.80 -3.88
C LEU A 75 27.37 -6.72 -4.39
N CYS A 76 26.20 -7.13 -4.89
CA CYS A 76 25.22 -6.23 -5.48
C CYS A 76 24.52 -5.33 -4.45
N CYS A 77 24.10 -5.88 -3.30
CA CYS A 77 23.34 -5.12 -2.32
C CYS A 77 24.17 -4.05 -1.59
N PRO A 78 25.43 -4.32 -1.17
CA PRO A 78 26.29 -3.27 -0.65
C PRO A 78 26.58 -2.18 -1.69
N ALA A 79 26.84 -2.55 -2.94
CA ALA A 79 27.11 -1.58 -4.00
C ALA A 79 25.88 -0.70 -4.31
N LEU A 80 24.67 -1.27 -4.28
CA LEU A 80 23.43 -0.51 -4.38
C LEU A 80 23.28 0.44 -3.20
N LYS A 81 23.55 -0.04 -1.98
CA LYS A 81 23.48 0.76 -0.75
C LYS A 81 24.41 1.97 -0.83
N ASP A 82 25.67 1.76 -1.21
CA ASP A 82 26.65 2.84 -1.34
C ASP A 82 26.21 3.90 -2.38
N PHE A 83 25.50 3.49 -3.43
CA PHE A 83 24.94 4.39 -4.43
C PHE A 83 23.69 5.13 -3.95
N SER A 84 22.76 4.45 -3.26
CA SER A 84 21.44 4.97 -2.94
C SER A 84 21.39 5.77 -1.64
N CYS A 85 22.24 5.44 -0.66
CA CYS A 85 22.18 6.07 0.66
C CYS A 85 22.37 7.59 0.69
N PRO A 86 23.18 8.22 -0.19
CA PRO A 86 23.23 9.68 -0.27
C PRO A 86 21.91 10.35 -0.68
N PHE A 87 20.95 9.60 -1.24
CA PHE A 87 19.69 10.10 -1.79
C PHE A 87 18.47 9.53 -1.04
N VAL A 88 18.65 9.05 0.19
CA VAL A 88 17.62 8.30 0.94
C VAL A 88 16.33 9.09 1.16
N ASP A 89 16.41 10.39 1.37
CA ASP A 89 15.25 11.25 1.62
C ASP A 89 14.37 11.37 0.37
N ASP A 90 15.00 11.62 -0.79
CA ASP A 90 14.30 11.71 -2.07
C ASP A 90 13.76 10.35 -2.52
N LEU A 91 14.53 9.27 -2.32
CA LEU A 91 14.14 7.92 -2.72
C LEU A 91 12.97 7.36 -1.89
N ASN A 92 12.88 7.74 -0.62
CA ASN A 92 11.79 7.30 0.28
C ASN A 92 10.57 8.23 0.26
N ASP A 93 10.62 9.36 -0.45
CA ASP A 93 9.46 10.22 -0.66
C ASP A 93 8.50 9.62 -1.70
N LEU A 94 7.39 9.07 -1.20
CA LEU A 94 6.35 8.45 -2.01
C LEU A 94 5.62 9.45 -2.94
N THR A 95 5.84 10.76 -2.81
CA THR A 95 5.22 11.81 -3.64
C THR A 95 5.98 12.11 -4.93
N ASN A 96 7.22 11.63 -5.06
CA ASN A 96 8.05 11.81 -6.25
C ASN A 96 8.31 10.48 -7.00
N ASP A 97 8.96 10.55 -8.15
CA ASP A 97 9.33 9.42 -9.00
C ASP A 97 10.82 9.00 -8.91
N CYS A 98 11.57 9.51 -7.93
CA CYS A 98 13.01 9.29 -7.78
C CYS A 98 13.40 7.82 -7.76
N ALA A 99 12.69 6.98 -7.00
CA ALA A 99 13.00 5.55 -6.93
C ALA A 99 12.85 4.86 -8.30
N THR A 100 11.77 5.17 -9.02
CA THR A 100 11.52 4.61 -10.36
C THR A 100 12.56 5.08 -11.37
N THR A 101 12.89 6.37 -11.34
CA THR A 101 13.91 6.99 -12.20
C THR A 101 15.29 6.41 -11.93
N MET A 102 15.70 6.33 -10.67
CA MET A 102 16.97 5.73 -10.24
C MET A 102 17.11 4.28 -10.76
N PHE A 103 16.13 3.41 -10.46
CA PHE A 103 16.20 2.02 -10.90
C PHE A 103 16.17 1.88 -12.43
N SER A 104 15.49 2.78 -13.14
CA SER A 104 15.48 2.78 -14.61
C SER A 104 16.88 2.99 -15.18
N TYR A 105 17.63 3.99 -14.70
CA TYR A 105 19.01 4.22 -15.13
C TYR A 105 19.98 3.15 -14.64
N ILE A 106 19.83 2.64 -13.41
CA ILE A 106 20.63 1.50 -12.92
C ILE A 106 20.48 0.31 -13.89
N ASN A 107 19.25 -0.04 -14.25
CA ASN A 107 18.97 -1.16 -15.14
C ASN A 107 19.49 -0.90 -16.55
N LEU A 108 19.36 0.34 -17.06
CA LEU A 108 19.83 0.73 -18.38
C LEU A 108 21.35 0.64 -18.50
N TYR A 109 22.10 1.24 -17.58
CA TYR A 109 23.57 1.27 -17.66
C TYR A 109 24.21 -0.06 -17.27
N GLY A 110 23.62 -0.76 -16.29
CA GLY A 110 24.13 -2.05 -15.82
C GLY A 110 23.60 -3.27 -16.58
N LYS A 111 22.61 -3.08 -17.47
CA LYS A 111 21.91 -4.16 -18.19
C LYS A 111 21.28 -5.18 -17.22
N TYR A 112 20.77 -4.70 -16.09
CA TYR A 112 20.18 -5.56 -15.07
C TYR A 112 18.73 -5.93 -15.41
N PRO A 113 18.30 -7.17 -15.10
CA PRO A 113 16.90 -7.54 -15.23
C PRO A 113 16.04 -6.74 -14.24
N PRO A 114 14.81 -6.35 -14.65
CA PRO A 114 13.92 -5.58 -13.79
C PRO A 114 13.58 -6.38 -12.52
N GLY A 115 13.65 -5.69 -11.37
CA GLY A 115 13.33 -6.28 -10.07
C GLY A 115 14.47 -7.03 -9.37
N LEU A 116 15.65 -7.18 -10.00
CA LEU A 116 16.82 -7.86 -9.42
C LEU A 116 17.12 -7.38 -7.99
N PHE A 117 17.24 -6.07 -7.80
CA PHE A 117 17.59 -5.50 -6.51
C PHE A 117 16.44 -5.61 -5.50
N SER A 118 15.19 -5.51 -5.94
CA SER A 118 14.00 -5.62 -5.08
C SER A 118 13.75 -7.04 -4.57
N SER A 119 14.21 -8.05 -5.31
CA SER A 119 14.14 -9.46 -4.92
C SER A 119 15.33 -9.87 -4.04
N GLU A 120 16.54 -9.46 -4.39
CA GLU A 120 17.77 -9.93 -3.74
C GLU A 120 18.16 -9.11 -2.50
N CYS A 121 17.88 -7.81 -2.49
CA CYS A 121 18.40 -6.89 -1.47
C CYS A 121 17.34 -6.54 -0.43
N ARG A 122 17.23 -7.38 0.61
CA ARG A 122 16.39 -7.13 1.79
C ARG A 122 17.16 -7.49 3.06
N GLU A 123 17.28 -6.54 3.99
CA GLU A 123 17.94 -6.75 5.29
C GLU A 123 16.94 -6.85 6.45
N GLY A 124 15.70 -6.39 6.23
CA GLY A 124 14.63 -6.44 7.23
C GLY A 124 13.26 -6.15 6.63
N LYS A 125 12.28 -5.82 7.50
CA LYS A 125 10.92 -5.44 7.06
C LYS A 125 10.88 -4.07 6.40
N GLN A 126 11.84 -3.22 6.73
CA GLN A 126 11.98 -1.83 6.28
C GLN A 126 12.77 -1.71 4.97
N GLY A 127 13.23 -2.82 4.40
CA GLY A 127 14.00 -2.83 3.15
C GLY A 127 15.51 -2.87 3.39
N LEU A 128 16.22 -1.93 2.77
CA LEU A 128 17.68 -1.83 2.82
C LEU A 128 18.06 -0.68 3.76
N GLU A 129 18.78 -0.98 4.84
CA GLU A 129 19.12 0.04 5.83
C GLU A 129 20.40 0.77 5.44
N CYS A 130 20.33 2.10 5.35
CA CYS A 130 21.51 2.93 5.15
C CYS A 130 22.24 3.15 6.46
N PRO A 131 23.59 3.03 6.49
CA PRO A 131 24.34 3.41 7.68
C PRO A 131 24.12 4.90 7.93
N VAL A 132 24.04 5.29 9.21
CA VAL A 132 23.99 6.69 9.60
C VAL A 132 25.30 7.33 9.13
N LEU A 133 25.22 8.17 8.09
CA LEU A 133 26.36 8.98 7.69
C LEU A 133 26.74 9.87 8.89
N PRO A 134 28.03 10.00 9.24
CA PRO A 134 28.43 11.03 10.18
C PRO A 134 27.90 12.38 9.65
N PRO A 135 27.40 13.27 10.52
CA PRO A 135 26.78 14.51 10.07
C PRO A 135 27.74 15.25 9.14
N SER A 136 27.40 15.31 7.85
CA SER A 136 28.01 16.26 6.93
C SER A 136 27.80 17.63 7.53
N ALA A 137 28.89 18.38 7.72
CA ALA A 137 28.86 19.71 8.30
C ALA A 137 28.08 20.67 7.37
N SER A 138 26.76 20.69 7.54
CA SER A 138 25.85 21.71 7.03
C SER A 138 24.60 21.72 7.91
N GLU A 139 24.74 22.52 8.97
CA GLU A 139 23.73 23.36 9.63
C GLU A 139 22.45 22.75 10.25
N SER A 140 22.44 22.94 11.58
CA SER A 140 21.31 23.26 12.45
C SER A 140 20.42 22.11 12.91
N GLU A 141 20.86 21.52 14.03
CA GLU A 141 20.00 20.89 15.02
C GLU A 141 18.81 21.78 15.36
N LYS A 142 17.59 21.27 15.13
CA LYS A 142 16.42 21.70 15.89
C LYS A 142 15.73 20.49 16.48
N SER A 143 16.25 20.08 17.63
CA SER A 143 15.53 19.26 18.60
C SER A 143 14.10 19.78 18.79
N LYS A 144 13.11 18.96 18.46
CA LYS A 144 11.73 19.12 18.93
C LYS A 144 11.22 17.78 19.40
N GLY A 145 10.82 17.77 20.67
CA GLY A 145 10.57 16.58 21.46
C GLY A 145 9.38 15.75 21.02
N CYS A 146 9.43 14.51 21.49
CA CYS A 146 8.38 13.51 21.42
C CYS A 146 7.13 13.98 22.19
N TRP A 147 5.97 13.93 21.53
CA TRP A 147 4.66 13.91 22.20
C TRP A 147 3.94 12.62 21.82
N THR A 148 4.03 11.61 22.69
CA THR A 148 3.14 10.45 22.66
C THR A 148 1.79 10.85 23.22
N VAL A 149 0.78 11.03 22.37
CA VAL A 149 -0.63 11.03 22.79
C VAL A 149 -1.25 9.72 22.29
N SER A 150 -1.20 8.72 23.15
CA SER A 150 -1.91 7.46 22.99
C SER A 150 -3.40 7.71 23.28
N LYS A 151 -4.25 7.71 22.27
CA LYS A 151 -5.72 7.69 22.45
C LYS A 151 -6.19 6.26 22.70
N PRO A 152 -6.98 5.98 23.75
CA PRO A 152 -7.56 4.66 23.95
C PRO A 152 -8.74 4.43 22.99
N PHE A 153 -8.71 3.28 22.32
CA PHE A 153 -9.73 2.76 21.43
C PHE A 153 -10.97 2.33 22.23
N GLY A 154 -11.97 3.21 22.33
CA GLY A 154 -13.28 2.91 22.92
C GLY A 154 -14.28 2.51 21.85
N GLY A 155 -14.49 1.20 21.63
CA GLY A 155 -15.40 0.74 20.58
C GLY A 155 -15.69 -0.76 20.52
N ILE A 156 -15.87 -1.47 21.64
CA ILE A 156 -16.28 -2.90 21.64
C ILE A 156 -17.42 -3.18 22.65
N THR A 157 -18.47 -2.34 22.68
CA THR A 157 -19.64 -2.58 23.55
C THR A 157 -20.97 -2.55 22.82
N LEU A 158 -21.05 -3.08 21.60
CA LEU A 158 -22.33 -3.21 20.88
C LEU A 158 -22.58 -4.59 20.23
N VAL A 159 -21.82 -5.62 20.62
CA VAL A 159 -22.07 -7.01 20.17
C VAL A 159 -22.78 -7.85 21.26
N GLY A 160 -22.68 -7.47 22.54
CA GLY A 160 -23.27 -8.24 23.65
C GLY A 160 -24.80 -8.17 23.76
N ALA A 161 -25.43 -7.09 23.32
CA ALA A 161 -26.88 -6.90 23.47
C ALA A 161 -27.72 -7.78 22.52
N PHE A 162 -27.16 -8.19 21.38
CA PHE A 162 -27.87 -9.00 20.39
C PHE A 162 -27.99 -10.48 20.81
N LEU A 163 -27.02 -10.99 21.57
CA LEU A 163 -27.02 -12.39 22.05
C LEU A 163 -28.00 -12.63 23.21
N VAL A 164 -28.28 -11.61 24.03
CA VAL A 164 -29.25 -11.73 25.13
C VAL A 164 -30.69 -11.74 24.61
N LEU A 165 -30.99 -10.99 23.54
CA LEU A 165 -32.31 -10.99 22.91
C LEU A 165 -32.66 -12.32 22.23
N LEU A 166 -31.66 -13.08 21.76
CA LEU A 166 -31.86 -14.43 21.19
C LEU A 166 -32.10 -15.52 22.23
N GLN A 167 -31.87 -15.27 23.53
CA GLN A 167 -32.18 -16.21 24.62
C GLN A 167 -33.60 -16.02 25.19
N PHE A 168 -34.28 -14.93 24.82
CA PHE A 168 -35.63 -14.58 25.29
C PHE A 168 -36.71 -14.63 24.19
N MET A 169 -36.35 -15.08 22.98
CA MET A 169 -37.29 -15.52 21.93
C MET A 169 -37.23 -17.03 21.78
#